data_AF-A0A7X5N2C6-F1
#
_entry.id   AF-A0A7X5N2C6-F1
#
_cell.length_a   1.000
_cell.length_b   1.000
_cell.length_c   1.000
_cell.angle_alpha   90.00
_cell.angle_beta   90.00
_cell.angle_gamma   90.00
#
_symmetry.space_group_name_H-M   'P 1'
#
loop_
_entity.id
_entity.type
_entity.pdbx_description
1 polymer ?
#
loop_
_entity_poly.entity_id
_entity_poly.type
_entity_poly.pdbx_seq_one_letter_code
_entity_poly.pdbx_strand_id
1 'polypeptide(L)'
;GKLSDHVLRNGGSPLMWKTGHSLIKAKMRETDAELAGEMSGHFFFKERWYGFDDGIYAAARLLEILAQREETPSEVLDALPESVSTPEIKVPVDGDAHALVARIVERAQAGEESPFESARLSTIDGLRADFADGWGLVRASNTTPI
;
A
#
# COMPACT_ATOMS: atom_id res chain seq x y z
N GLY A 1 -0.36 -7.31 5.72
CA GLY A 1 0.69 -6.36 6.16
C GLY A 1 0.28 -5.70 7.46
N LYS A 2 1.21 -5.17 8.28
CA LYS A 2 0.88 -4.68 9.64
C LYS A 2 0.08 -3.37 9.69
N LEU A 3 0.11 -2.57 8.61
CA LEU A 3 -0.53 -1.25 8.57
C LEU A 3 -2.05 -1.32 8.78
N SER A 4 -2.76 -2.20 8.07
CA SER A 4 -4.22 -2.32 8.20
C SER A 4 -4.63 -2.66 9.63
N ASP A 5 -3.90 -3.57 10.27
CA ASP A 5 -4.16 -3.99 11.63
C ASP A 5 -3.88 -2.85 12.62
N HIS A 6 -2.82 -2.07 12.37
CA HIS A 6 -2.50 -0.90 13.18
C HIS A 6 -3.57 0.18 13.08
N VAL A 7 -4.12 0.43 11.88
CA VAL A 7 -5.22 1.38 11.68
C VAL A 7 -6.48 0.92 12.44
N LEU A 8 -6.86 -0.36 12.31
CA LEU A 8 -8.03 -0.93 13.00
C LEU A 8 -7.88 -0.85 14.53
N ARG A 9 -6.70 -1.18 15.07
CA ARG A 9 -6.43 -1.15 16.52
C ARG A 9 -6.54 0.26 17.11
N ASN A 10 -6.34 1.28 16.29
CA ASN A 10 -6.47 2.69 16.70
C ASN A 10 -7.82 3.31 16.28
N GLY A 11 -8.82 2.47 15.95
CA GLY A 11 -10.19 2.92 15.68
C GLY A 11 -10.44 3.46 14.26
N GLY A 12 -9.48 3.31 13.34
CA GLY A 12 -9.65 3.69 11.95
C GLY A 12 -10.23 2.57 11.07
N SER A 13 -10.63 2.94 9.85
CA SER A 13 -11.14 2.01 8.84
C SER A 13 -10.16 1.92 7.66
N PRO A 14 -9.26 0.92 7.60
CA PRO A 14 -8.29 0.83 6.52
C PRO A 14 -8.97 0.47 5.20
N LEU A 15 -8.58 1.16 4.14
CA LEU A 15 -9.02 0.86 2.78
C LEU A 15 -7.81 0.75 1.86
N MET A 16 -7.60 -0.45 1.32
CA MET A 16 -6.58 -0.68 0.29
C MET A 16 -7.12 -0.25 -1.07
N TRP A 17 -6.29 0.43 -1.87
CA TRP A 17 -6.68 0.88 -3.20
C TRP A 17 -5.53 0.78 -4.21
N LYS A 18 -5.85 1.05 -5.48
CA LYS A 18 -4.91 1.01 -6.60
C LYS A 18 -3.79 2.03 -6.41
N THR A 19 -2.57 1.65 -6.79
CA THR A 19 -1.43 2.57 -6.80
C THR A 19 -1.60 3.62 -7.89
N GLY A 20 -1.30 4.87 -7.57
CA GLY A 20 -1.22 5.96 -8.53
C GLY A 20 -1.85 7.21 -7.95
N HIS A 21 -1.04 8.28 -7.90
CA HIS A 21 -1.39 9.57 -7.32
C HIS A 21 -2.85 10.03 -7.59
N SER A 22 -3.26 10.04 -8.86
CA SER A 22 -4.59 10.49 -9.27
C SER A 22 -5.72 9.55 -8.81
N LEU A 23 -5.45 8.24 -8.75
CA LEU A 23 -6.39 7.21 -8.33
C LEU A 23 -6.65 7.28 -6.82
N ILE A 24 -5.59 7.48 -6.02
CA ILE A 24 -5.72 7.68 -4.57
C ILE A 24 -6.48 8.97 -4.27
N LYS A 25 -6.13 10.08 -4.93
CA LYS A 25 -6.84 11.36 -4.75
C LYS A 25 -8.33 11.25 -5.08
N ALA A 26 -8.67 10.54 -6.17
CA ALA A 26 -10.07 10.28 -6.52
C ALA A 26 -10.78 9.44 -5.44
N LYS A 27 -10.12 8.38 -4.96
CA LYS A 27 -10.70 7.50 -3.94
C LYS A 27 -10.90 8.19 -2.60
N MET A 28 -9.97 9.03 -2.16
CA MET A 28 -10.12 9.81 -0.93
C MET A 28 -11.34 10.73 -0.99
N ARG A 29 -11.63 11.35 -2.14
CA ARG A 29 -12.84 12.16 -2.31
C ARG A 29 -14.11 11.31 -2.26
N GLU A 30 -14.07 10.13 -2.88
CA GLU A 30 -15.20 9.20 -2.89
C GLU A 30 -15.54 8.69 -1.48
N THR A 31 -14.52 8.35 -0.69
CA THR A 31 -14.71 7.70 0.63
C THR A 31 -14.58 8.64 1.81
N ASP A 32 -14.41 9.94 1.55
CA ASP A 32 -14.18 10.97 2.57
C ASP A 32 -12.97 10.69 3.47
N ALA A 33 -11.95 9.97 2.96
CA ALA A 33 -10.81 9.57 3.77
C ALA A 33 -9.97 10.78 4.22
N GLU A 34 -9.59 10.80 5.50
CA GLU A 34 -8.83 11.89 6.12
C GLU A 34 -7.33 11.85 5.83
N LEU A 35 -6.81 10.66 5.56
CA LEU A 35 -5.40 10.39 5.28
C LEU A 35 -5.28 9.27 4.24
N ALA A 36 -4.37 9.43 3.28
CA ALA A 36 -3.89 8.35 2.44
C ALA A 36 -2.38 8.43 2.22
N GLY A 37 -1.80 7.31 1.79
CA GLY A 37 -0.37 7.24 1.46
C GLY A 37 -0.09 6.15 0.43
N GLU A 38 0.99 6.34 -0.33
CA GLU A 38 1.54 5.35 -1.27
C GLU A 38 3.00 5.03 -0.93
N MET A 39 3.46 3.82 -1.30
CA MET A 39 4.85 3.38 -1.08
C MET A 39 5.89 4.25 -1.81
N SER A 40 5.48 4.99 -2.84
CA SER A 40 6.29 5.95 -3.59
C SER A 40 6.61 7.24 -2.81
N GLY A 41 6.02 7.44 -1.62
CA GLY A 41 6.26 8.59 -0.76
C GLY A 41 5.22 9.72 -0.90
N HIS A 42 4.15 9.51 -1.67
CA HIS A 42 3.04 10.46 -1.71
C HIS A 42 2.15 10.28 -0.47
N PHE A 43 2.00 11.34 0.32
CA PHE A 43 1.11 11.40 1.49
C PHE A 43 0.06 12.49 1.30
N PHE A 44 -1.20 12.13 1.56
CA PHE A 44 -2.36 12.97 1.29
C PHE A 44 -3.09 13.22 2.60
N PHE A 45 -3.01 14.45 3.10
CA PHE A 45 -3.75 14.87 4.28
C PHE A 45 -4.99 15.64 3.83
N LYS A 46 -6.18 15.18 4.23
CA LYS A 46 -7.42 15.95 4.19
C LYS A 46 -7.74 16.53 5.56
N GLU A 47 -7.40 15.81 6.62
CA GLU A 47 -7.45 16.38 7.97
C GLU A 47 -6.47 17.56 8.07
N ARG A 48 -6.99 18.74 8.41
CA ARG A 48 -6.27 20.02 8.50
C ARG A 48 -5.57 20.46 7.21
N TRP A 49 -5.89 19.86 6.06
CA TRP A 49 -5.28 20.16 4.77
C TRP A 49 -6.23 19.90 3.59
N TYR A 50 -5.75 20.04 2.36
CA TYR A 50 -6.62 20.13 1.17
C TYR A 50 -6.85 18.80 0.44
N GLY A 51 -6.33 17.68 0.96
CA GLY A 51 -6.51 16.35 0.37
C GLY A 51 -5.68 16.08 -0.89
N PHE A 52 -4.72 16.95 -1.22
CA PHE A 52 -3.67 16.65 -2.20
C PHE A 52 -2.39 16.17 -1.52
N ASP A 53 -1.52 15.55 -2.32
CA ASP A 53 -0.22 15.07 -1.88
C ASP A 53 0.77 16.22 -1.69
N ASP A 54 1.36 16.30 -0.51
CA ASP A 54 2.29 17.38 -0.20
C ASP A 54 3.39 16.86 0.73
N GLY A 55 4.58 16.67 0.16
CA GLY A 55 5.74 16.18 0.90
C GLY A 55 6.24 17.18 1.95
N ILE A 56 6.08 18.48 1.71
CA ILE A 56 6.49 19.53 2.65
C ILE A 56 5.54 19.52 3.84
N TYR A 57 4.23 19.46 3.59
CA TYR A 57 3.25 19.37 4.66
C TYR A 57 3.36 18.04 5.42
N ALA A 58 3.59 16.92 4.73
CA ALA A 58 3.83 15.64 5.38
C ALA A 58 5.05 15.67 6.31
N ALA A 59 6.15 16.30 5.88
CA ALA A 59 7.33 16.51 6.72
C ALA A 59 7.01 17.40 7.94
N ALA A 60 6.24 18.48 7.75
CA ALA A 60 5.80 19.33 8.85
C ALA A 60 4.91 18.58 9.86
N ARG A 61 4.00 17.72 9.40
CA ARG A 61 3.15 16.86 10.26
C ARG A 61 3.98 15.82 11.02
N LEU A 62 5.00 15.23 10.38
CA LEU A 62 5.93 14.35 11.07
C LEU A 62 6.70 15.10 12.17
N LEU A 63 7.24 16.29 11.86
CA LEU A 63 7.93 17.11 12.85
C LEU A 63 7.02 17.52 14.00
N GLU A 64 5.75 17.87 13.73
CA GLU A 64 4.75 18.17 14.76
C GLU A 64 4.55 16.98 15.72
N ILE A 65 4.41 15.76 15.18
CA ILE A 65 4.25 14.54 15.98
C ILE A 65 5.50 14.28 16.83
N LEU A 66 6.69 14.35 16.24
CA LEU A 66 7.95 14.07 16.92
C LEU A 66 8.28 15.11 17.99
N ALA A 67 7.93 16.38 17.77
CA ALA A 67 8.17 17.44 18.75
C ALA A 67 7.33 17.31 20.04
N GLN A 68 6.28 16.46 20.03
CA GLN A 68 5.44 16.18 21.19
C GLN A 68 5.91 14.96 22.00
N ARG A 69 6.99 14.30 21.57
CA ARG A 69 7.54 13.09 22.21
C ARG A 69 8.69 13.45 23.13
N GLU A 70 8.79 12.73 24.24
CA GLU A 70 9.96 12.79 25.11
C GLU A 70 11.10 11.92 24.56
N GLU A 71 10.74 10.85 23.86
CA GLU A 71 11.69 9.96 23.20
C GLU A 71 12.36 10.63 21.99
N THR A 72 13.56 10.19 21.65
CA THR A 72 14.25 10.64 20.45
C THR A 72 13.51 10.18 19.18
N PRO A 73 13.67 10.89 18.04
CA PRO A 73 13.04 10.47 16.79
C PRO A 73 13.33 9.03 16.38
N SER A 74 14.55 8.54 16.61
CA SER A 74 14.91 7.16 16.32
C SER A 74 14.13 6.18 17.18
N GLU A 75 14.03 6.41 18.50
CA GLU A 75 13.27 5.54 19.41
C GLU A 75 11.79 5.45 19.03
N VAL A 76 11.18 6.57 18.60
CA VAL A 76 9.78 6.59 18.14
C VAL A 76 9.60 5.75 16.87
N LEU A 77 10.52 5.87 15.92
CA LEU A 77 10.45 5.15 14.64
C LEU A 77 10.79 3.66 14.81
N ASP A 78 11.79 3.33 15.62
CA ASP A 78 12.21 1.95 15.91
C ASP A 78 11.17 1.17 16.72
N ALA A 79 10.27 1.86 17.42
CA ALA A 79 9.12 1.24 18.11
C ALA A 79 7.99 0.80 17.15
N LEU A 80 8.03 1.20 15.87
CA LEU A 80 7.01 0.80 14.89
C LEU A 80 7.12 -0.70 14.57
N PRO A 81 6.00 -1.38 14.24
CA PRO A 81 6.04 -2.80 13.92
C PRO A 81 6.91 -3.10 12.69
N GLU A 82 7.97 -3.87 12.89
CA GLU A 82 8.79 -4.37 11.79
C GLU A 82 8.15 -5.58 11.08
N SER A 83 8.51 -5.74 9.81
CA SER A 83 8.24 -6.95 9.04
C SER A 83 9.41 -7.25 8.14
N VAL A 84 9.75 -8.54 7.98
CA VAL A 84 10.71 -8.97 6.97
C VAL A 84 10.11 -8.69 5.59
N SER A 85 10.84 -7.94 4.77
CA SER A 85 10.43 -7.59 3.41
C SER A 85 11.58 -7.76 2.43
N THR A 86 11.23 -8.00 1.16
CA THR A 86 12.19 -7.88 0.06
C THR A 86 12.31 -6.41 -0.35
N PRO A 87 13.40 -6.02 -1.03
CA PRO A 87 13.34 -4.82 -1.86
C PRO A 87 12.27 -4.98 -2.95
N GLU A 88 11.95 -3.89 -3.65
CA GLU A 88 11.12 -3.96 -4.85
C GLU A 88 11.83 -4.80 -5.92
N ILE A 89 11.19 -5.89 -6.36
CA ILE A 89 11.72 -6.79 -7.39
C ILE A 89 11.12 -6.36 -8.73
N LYS A 90 12.00 -6.08 -9.70
CA LYS A 90 11.63 -5.68 -11.07
C LYS A 90 12.00 -6.78 -12.04
N VAL A 91 11.03 -7.27 -12.81
CA VAL A 91 11.22 -8.33 -13.81
C VAL A 91 10.91 -7.75 -15.18
N PRO A 92 11.91 -7.57 -16.06
CA PRO A 92 11.65 -7.16 -17.44
C PRO A 92 10.75 -8.17 -18.14
N VAL A 93 9.71 -7.70 -18.82
CA VAL A 93 8.81 -8.55 -19.60
C VAL A 93 8.93 -8.24 -21.08
N ASP A 94 9.27 -9.26 -21.86
CA ASP A 94 9.18 -9.19 -23.31
C ASP A 94 7.70 -9.33 -23.72
N GLY A 95 7.06 -8.21 -24.09
CA GLY A 95 5.67 -8.17 -24.53
C GLY A 95 4.74 -7.46 -23.56
N ASP A 96 3.50 -7.94 -23.45
CA ASP A 96 2.46 -7.30 -22.66
C ASP A 96 2.46 -7.79 -21.20
N ALA A 97 3.07 -6.98 -20.31
CA ALA A 97 3.10 -7.24 -18.87
C ALA A 97 1.69 -7.32 -18.25
N HIS A 98 0.73 -6.54 -18.74
CA HIS A 98 -0.64 -6.60 -18.22
C HIS A 98 -1.31 -7.93 -18.59
N ALA A 99 -1.10 -8.43 -19.81
CA ALA A 99 -1.60 -9.75 -20.21
C ALA A 99 -0.96 -10.88 -19.39
N LEU A 100 0.34 -10.79 -19.07
CA LEU A 100 1.01 -11.75 -18.19
C LEU A 100 0.38 -11.75 -16.79
N VAL A 101 0.22 -10.58 -16.18
CA VAL A 101 -0.39 -10.48 -14.84
C VAL A 101 -1.85 -10.94 -14.84
N ALA A 102 -2.61 -10.67 -15.90
CA ALA A 102 -3.98 -11.17 -16.02
C ALA A 102 -4.03 -12.71 -16.00
N ARG A 103 -3.14 -13.38 -16.72
CA ARG A 103 -3.03 -14.86 -16.68
C ARG A 103 -2.66 -15.39 -15.30
N ILE A 104 -1.81 -14.66 -14.56
CA ILE A 104 -1.46 -15.03 -13.17
C ILE A 104 -2.69 -14.90 -12.26
N VAL A 105 -3.47 -13.83 -12.40
CA VAL A 105 -4.72 -13.64 -11.66
C VAL A 105 -5.71 -14.76 -11.96
N GLU A 106 -5.93 -15.08 -13.23
CA GLU A 106 -6.81 -16.18 -13.65
C GLU A 106 -6.40 -17.51 -13.02
N ARG A 107 -5.09 -17.84 -13.06
CA ARG A 107 -4.60 -19.09 -12.46
C ARG A 107 -4.73 -19.09 -10.94
N ALA A 108 -4.55 -17.95 -10.28
CA ALA A 108 -4.72 -17.83 -8.84
C ALA A 108 -6.19 -17.99 -8.40
N GLN A 109 -7.14 -17.68 -9.28
CA GLN A 109 -8.58 -17.79 -9.01
C GLN A 109 -9.18 -19.15 -9.41
N ALA A 110 -8.38 -20.09 -9.90
CA ALA A 110 -8.83 -21.39 -10.43
C ALA A 110 -9.34 -22.41 -9.38
N GLY A 111 -9.72 -21.96 -8.17
CA GLY A 111 -10.33 -22.82 -7.14
C GLY A 111 -9.33 -23.74 -6.43
N GLU A 112 -9.74 -24.99 -6.16
CA GLU A 112 -8.99 -26.01 -5.38
C GLU A 112 -7.63 -26.38 -5.99
N GLU A 113 -7.39 -26.10 -7.27
CA GLU A 113 -6.07 -26.29 -7.91
C GLU A 113 -5.15 -25.06 -7.77
N SER A 114 -5.60 -24.00 -7.11
CA SER A 114 -4.84 -22.78 -6.99
C SER A 114 -3.67 -22.96 -6.02
N PRO A 115 -2.45 -22.53 -6.39
CA PRO A 115 -1.33 -22.47 -5.45
C PRO A 115 -1.56 -21.43 -4.32
N PHE A 116 -2.63 -20.62 -4.41
CA PHE A 116 -2.97 -19.57 -3.45
C PHE A 116 -4.24 -19.88 -2.64
N GLU A 117 -4.70 -21.13 -2.58
CA GLU A 117 -5.92 -21.52 -1.88
C GLU A 117 -5.97 -21.03 -0.41
N SER A 118 -4.82 -21.05 0.28
CA SER A 118 -4.70 -20.60 1.67
C SER A 118 -4.59 -19.07 1.85
N ALA A 119 -4.60 -18.31 0.75
CA ALA A 119 -4.44 -16.86 0.77
C ALA A 119 -5.76 -16.13 0.54
N ARG A 120 -5.90 -14.97 1.17
CA ARG A 120 -6.91 -13.98 0.79
C ARG A 120 -6.39 -13.19 -0.41
N LEU A 121 -7.06 -13.34 -1.55
CA LEU A 121 -6.67 -12.67 -2.79
C LEU A 121 -7.29 -11.27 -2.92
N SER A 122 -6.52 -10.34 -3.47
CA SER A 122 -7.00 -9.03 -3.93
C SER A 122 -6.49 -8.79 -5.34
N THR A 123 -7.39 -8.44 -6.24
CA THR A 123 -7.11 -8.21 -7.67
C THR A 123 -7.28 -6.75 -8.08
N ILE A 124 -7.18 -5.83 -7.11
CA ILE A 124 -7.43 -4.40 -7.30
C ILE A 124 -6.39 -3.77 -8.26
N ASP A 125 -5.13 -4.19 -8.12
CA ASP A 125 -3.97 -3.66 -8.87
C ASP A 125 -2.92 -4.78 -9.06
N GLY A 126 -3.21 -5.71 -9.97
CA GLY A 126 -2.45 -6.96 -10.14
C GLY A 126 -2.99 -8.08 -9.26
N LEU A 127 -2.13 -9.01 -8.82
CA LEU A 127 -2.47 -10.05 -7.85
C LEU A 127 -1.73 -9.79 -6.53
N ARG A 128 -2.49 -9.50 -5.49
CA ARG A 128 -2.02 -9.56 -4.10
C ARG A 128 -2.58 -10.80 -3.43
N ALA A 129 -1.72 -11.54 -2.73
CA ALA A 129 -2.09 -12.68 -1.91
C ALA A 129 -1.65 -12.42 -0.46
N ASP A 130 -2.60 -12.32 0.47
CA ASP A 130 -2.33 -12.22 1.91
C ASP A 130 -2.51 -13.60 2.57
N PHE A 131 -1.43 -14.15 3.08
CA PHE A 131 -1.39 -15.38 3.89
C PHE A 131 -1.45 -15.05 5.39
N ALA A 132 -1.49 -16.08 6.24
CA ALA A 132 -1.51 -15.90 7.69
C ALA A 132 -0.23 -15.25 8.25
N ASP A 133 0.92 -15.48 7.59
CA ASP A 133 2.26 -15.09 8.05
C ASP A 133 2.95 -14.08 7.12
N GLY A 134 2.37 -13.75 5.96
CA GLY A 134 3.00 -12.87 4.98
C GLY A 134 2.08 -12.46 3.86
N TRP A 135 2.59 -11.68 2.90
CA TRP A 135 1.86 -11.33 1.69
C TRP A 135 2.82 -11.12 0.52
N GLY A 136 2.32 -11.37 -0.69
CA GLY A 136 3.01 -11.09 -1.95
C GLY A 136 2.16 -10.24 -2.88
N LEU A 137 2.82 -9.48 -3.76
CA LEU A 137 2.17 -8.68 -4.81
C LEU A 137 2.95 -8.83 -6.11
N VAL A 138 2.23 -9.11 -7.18
CA VAL A 138 2.70 -8.97 -8.56
C VAL A 138 1.75 -8.04 -9.30
N ARG A 139 2.30 -7.04 -9.98
CA ARG A 139 1.54 -6.09 -10.79
C ARG A 139 2.37 -5.63 -11.97
N ALA A 140 1.69 -5.26 -13.04
CA ALA A 140 2.33 -4.64 -14.18
C ALA A 140 2.58 -3.15 -13.87
N SER A 141 3.72 -2.64 -14.28
CA SER A 141 4.03 -1.22 -14.20
C SER A 141 3.21 -0.43 -15.23
N ASN A 142 2.64 0.69 -14.81
CA ASN A 142 1.87 1.57 -15.70
C ASN A 142 2.77 2.51 -16.53
N THR A 143 4.07 2.58 -16.23
CA THR A 143 4.99 3.57 -16.82
C THR A 143 6.19 2.97 -17.52
N THR A 144 6.46 1.68 -17.32
CA THR A 144 7.62 0.96 -17.85
C THR A 144 7.25 -0.50 -18.12
N PRO A 145 7.89 -1.19 -19.09
CA PRO A 145 7.57 -2.60 -19.40
C PRO A 145 8.22 -3.55 -18.38
N ILE A 146 7.73 -3.49 -17.14
CA ILE A 146 8.15 -4.26 -15.96
C ILE A 146 6.92 -4.87 -15.30
#